data_AF-A0A348WJA2-F1
#
_entry.id   AF-A0A348WJA2-F1
#
_cell.length_a   1.000
_cell.length_b   1.000
_cell.length_c   1.000
_cell.angle_alpha   90.00
_cell.angle_beta   90.00
_cell.angle_gamma   90.00
#
_symmetry.space_group_name_H-M   'P 1'
#
loop_
_entity.id
_entity.type
_entity.pdbx_description
1 polymer ?
#
loop_
_entity_poly.entity_id
_entity_poly.type
_entity_poly.pdbx_seq_one_letter_code
_entity_poly.pdbx_strand_id
1 'polypeptide(L)'
;RQTDFEEMARQCERMERAEHDPVAFSEADTAFHHALAKSSRNNLLIWVIGQINAVRSMDDWTRMRHVTLEPSIIRKYNEQHRRILTAIRSREPEEAANAMKVHLETARVSLMRAADA
;
A
#
# COMPACT_ATOMS: atom_id res chain seq x y z
N ARG A 1 11.75 8.71 12.74
CA ARG A 1 11.52 9.67 11.64
C ARG A 1 12.41 9.34 10.45
N GLN A 2 13.74 9.44 10.54
CA GLN A 2 14.64 8.99 9.46
C GLN A 2 14.46 7.50 9.13
N THR A 3 14.49 6.67 10.16
CA THR A 3 14.29 5.21 10.09
C THR A 3 12.95 4.81 9.46
N ASP A 4 11.90 5.59 9.70
CA ASP A 4 10.55 5.29 9.19
C ASP A 4 10.45 5.60 7.69
N PHE A 5 11.11 6.67 7.23
CA PHE A 5 11.21 6.99 5.81
C PHE A 5 12.07 5.99 5.05
N GLU A 6 13.17 5.53 5.65
CA GLU A 6 14.01 4.49 5.07
C GLU A 6 13.26 3.16 4.96
N GLU A 7 12.45 2.81 5.96
CA GLU A 7 11.62 1.61 5.89
C GLU A 7 10.57 1.71 4.79
N MET A 8 9.82 2.81 4.71
CA MET A 8 8.86 3.02 3.63
C MET A 8 9.55 3.00 2.25
N ALA A 9 10.73 3.60 2.10
CA ALA A 9 11.50 3.56 0.87
C ALA A 9 11.91 2.13 0.49
N ARG A 10 12.43 1.35 1.45
CA ARG A 10 12.76 -0.07 1.24
C ARG A 10 11.55 -0.86 0.75
N GLN A 11 10.38 -0.64 1.33
CA GLN A 11 9.17 -1.34 0.89
C GLN A 11 8.71 -0.90 -0.51
N CYS A 12 8.83 0.38 -0.88
CA CYS A 12 8.61 0.82 -2.27
C CYS A 12 9.53 0.08 -3.26
N GLU A 13 10.82 -0.04 -2.95
CA GLU A 13 11.74 -0.74 -3.83
C GLU A 13 11.48 -2.26 -3.89
N ARG A 14 10.99 -2.87 -2.81
CA ARG A 14 10.55 -4.27 -2.83
C ARG A 14 9.33 -4.46 -3.73
N MET A 15 8.35 -3.57 -3.64
CA MET A 15 7.17 -3.61 -4.51
C MET A 15 7.54 -3.41 -5.99
N GLU A 16 8.50 -2.55 -6.30
CA GLU A 16 9.00 -2.35 -7.67
C GLU A 16 9.69 -3.58 -8.25
N ARG A 17 10.45 -4.32 -7.43
CA ARG A 17 11.08 -5.58 -7.84
C ARG A 17 10.09 -6.73 -7.99
N ALA A 18 8.90 -6.61 -7.39
CA ALA A 18 7.86 -7.64 -7.39
C ALA A 18 6.81 -7.44 -8.50
N GLU A 19 7.15 -6.78 -9.61
CA GLU A 19 6.20 -6.47 -10.70
C GLU A 19 5.49 -7.70 -11.27
N HIS A 20 6.16 -8.86 -11.26
CA HIS A 20 5.62 -10.14 -11.73
C HIS A 20 5.35 -11.13 -10.59
N ASP A 21 5.37 -10.68 -9.34
CA ASP A 21 5.15 -11.50 -8.15
C ASP A 21 4.09 -10.83 -7.24
N PRO A 22 2.80 -11.14 -7.45
CA PRO A 22 1.71 -10.58 -6.67
C PRO A 22 1.80 -10.86 -5.17
N VAL A 23 2.39 -12.00 -4.77
CA VAL A 23 2.56 -12.38 -3.36
C VAL A 23 3.58 -11.43 -2.73
N ALA A 24 4.78 -11.34 -3.31
CA ALA A 24 5.84 -10.49 -2.80
C ALA A 24 5.43 -9.00 -2.82
N PHE A 25 4.68 -8.58 -3.83
CA PHE A 25 4.10 -7.24 -3.89
C PHE A 25 3.15 -7.01 -2.71
N SER A 26 2.23 -7.94 -2.45
CA SER A 26 1.24 -7.84 -1.37
C SER A 26 1.87 -7.75 0.02
N GLU A 27 2.94 -8.52 0.25
CA GLU A 27 3.72 -8.47 1.50
C GLU A 27 4.40 -7.10 1.70
N ALA A 28 5.07 -6.60 0.66
CA ALA A 28 5.77 -5.32 0.71
C ALA A 28 4.78 -4.13 0.85
N ASP A 29 3.65 -4.18 0.17
CA ASP A 29 2.53 -3.25 0.29
C ASP A 29 1.97 -3.20 1.72
N THR A 30 1.77 -4.36 2.35
CA THR A 30 1.33 -4.45 3.75
C THR A 30 2.36 -3.85 4.71
N ALA A 31 3.64 -4.16 4.49
CA ALA A 31 4.74 -3.61 5.28
C ALA A 31 4.84 -2.08 5.13
N PHE A 32 4.64 -1.54 3.93
CA PHE A 32 4.61 -0.10 3.67
C PHE A 32 3.53 0.61 4.50
N HIS A 33 2.28 0.11 4.45
CA HIS A 33 1.16 0.69 5.19
C HIS A 33 1.38 0.65 6.71
N HIS A 34 1.98 -0.43 7.20
CA HIS A 34 2.33 -0.55 8.61
C HIS A 34 3.44 0.44 9.03
N ALA A 35 4.47 0.61 8.22
CA ALA A 35 5.53 1.61 8.45
C ALA A 35 4.96 3.04 8.44
N LEU A 36 4.06 3.34 7.50
CA LEU A 36 3.34 4.61 7.44
C LEU A 36 2.54 4.87 8.72
N ALA A 37 1.74 3.90 9.16
CA ALA A 37 0.94 4.03 10.38
C ALA A 37 1.82 4.26 11.61
N LYS A 38 2.93 3.51 11.75
CA LYS A 38 3.90 3.71 12.83
C LYS A 38 4.53 5.10 12.82
N SER A 39 4.78 5.67 11.64
CA SER A 39 5.36 7.02 11.52
C SER A 39 4.48 8.12 12.12
N SER A 40 3.16 7.90 12.18
CA SER A 40 2.20 8.85 12.76
C SER A 40 2.31 8.99 14.29
N ARG A 41 2.89 7.98 14.97
CA ARG A 41 2.89 7.83 16.44
C ARG A 41 1.52 7.94 17.09
N ASN A 42 0.45 7.70 16.33
CA ASN A 42 -0.91 7.66 16.82
C ASN A 42 -1.30 6.21 17.07
N ASN A 43 -1.34 5.79 18.34
CA ASN A 43 -1.62 4.41 18.72
C ASN A 43 -2.99 3.91 18.23
N LEU A 44 -4.00 4.79 18.15
CA LEU A 44 -5.30 4.45 17.58
C LEU A 44 -5.16 4.14 16.08
N LEU A 45 -4.48 5.00 15.33
CA LEU A 45 -4.30 4.80 13.88
C LEU A 45 -3.47 3.54 13.58
N ILE A 46 -2.42 3.29 14.37
CA ILE A 46 -1.61 2.07 14.27
C ILE A 46 -2.48 0.83 14.48
N TRP A 47 -3.33 0.84 15.51
CA TRP A 47 -4.23 -0.27 15.79
C TRP A 47 -5.25 -0.50 14.68
N VAL A 48 -5.92 0.56 14.19
CA VAL A 48 -6.91 0.48 13.10
C VAL A 48 -6.28 -0.06 11.82
N ILE A 49 -5.13 0.48 11.40
CA ILE A 49 -4.42 -0.02 10.21
C ILE A 49 -3.97 -1.47 10.40
N GLY A 50 -3.57 -1.86 11.62
CA GLY A 50 -3.28 -3.26 11.94
C GLY A 50 -4.48 -4.18 11.70
N GLN A 51 -5.69 -3.76 12.09
CA GLN A 51 -6.91 -4.55 11.85
C GLN A 51 -7.24 -4.63 10.35
N ILE A 52 -7.11 -3.52 9.61
CA ILE A 52 -7.31 -3.51 8.15
C ILE A 52 -6.34 -4.46 7.47
N ASN A 53 -5.07 -4.44 7.87
CA ASN A 53 -4.04 -5.33 7.32
C ASN A 53 -4.33 -6.80 7.65
N ALA A 54 -4.86 -7.12 8.83
CA ALA A 54 -5.26 -8.48 9.18
C ALA A 54 -6.39 -9.01 8.29
N VAL A 55 -7.37 -8.16 7.96
CA VAL A 55 -8.41 -8.52 6.97
C VAL A 55 -7.81 -8.72 5.58
N ARG A 56 -6.86 -7.87 5.18
CA ARG A 56 -6.15 -8.00 3.89
C ARG A 56 -5.35 -9.29 3.75
N SER A 57 -4.94 -9.91 4.87
CA SER A 57 -4.23 -11.19 4.89
C SER A 57 -5.13 -12.42 4.94
N MET A 58 -6.46 -12.26 4.98
CA MET A 58 -7.39 -13.40 4.93
C MET A 58 -7.37 -14.05 3.54
N ASP A 59 -7.58 -15.36 3.47
CA ASP A 59 -7.40 -16.17 2.25
C ASP A 59 -8.30 -15.71 1.08
N ASP A 60 -9.55 -15.37 1.35
CA ASP A 60 -10.49 -14.90 0.32
C ASP A 60 -10.04 -13.55 -0.28
N TRP A 61 -9.57 -12.63 0.57
CA TRP A 61 -9.07 -11.34 0.15
C TRP A 61 -7.74 -11.46 -0.62
N THR A 62 -6.88 -12.34 -0.13
CA THR A 62 -5.60 -12.68 -0.75
C THR A 62 -5.85 -13.26 -2.14
N ARG A 63 -6.79 -14.18 -2.30
CA ARG A 63 -7.17 -14.77 -3.58
C ARG A 63 -7.71 -13.72 -4.55
N MET A 64 -8.61 -12.83 -4.12
CA MET A 64 -9.09 -11.72 -4.97
C MET A 64 -7.95 -10.82 -5.44
N ARG A 65 -7.02 -10.45 -4.55
CA ARG A 65 -5.86 -9.63 -4.92
C ARG A 65 -4.99 -10.29 -5.97
N HIS A 66 -4.71 -11.59 -5.85
CA HIS A 66 -3.89 -12.33 -6.82
C HIS A 66 -4.49 -12.30 -8.23
N VAL A 67 -5.81 -12.36 -8.34
CA VAL A 67 -6.51 -12.27 -9.63
C VAL A 67 -6.41 -10.86 -10.23
N THR A 68 -6.35 -9.81 -9.40
CA THR A 68 -6.29 -8.41 -9.86
C THR A 68 -4.90 -7.84 -10.09
N LEU A 69 -3.87 -8.39 -9.45
CA LEU A 69 -2.51 -7.86 -9.44
C LEU A 69 -1.74 -8.28 -10.71
N GLU A 70 -2.22 -7.83 -11.86
CA GLU A 70 -1.52 -7.91 -13.13
C GLU A 70 -0.41 -6.83 -13.18
N PRO A 71 0.69 -7.01 -13.94
CA PRO A 71 1.83 -6.09 -13.94
C PRO A 71 1.46 -4.62 -14.17
N SER A 72 0.43 -4.35 -14.99
CA SER A 72 -0.04 -2.99 -15.24
C SER A 72 -0.60 -2.31 -13.97
N ILE A 73 -1.32 -3.06 -13.13
CA ILE A 73 -1.87 -2.59 -11.86
C ILE A 73 -0.74 -2.40 -10.84
N ILE A 74 0.21 -3.34 -10.78
CA ILE A 74 1.37 -3.24 -9.89
C ILE A 74 2.19 -1.98 -10.20
N ARG A 75 2.51 -1.71 -11.48
CA ARG A 75 3.20 -0.48 -11.89
C ARG A 75 2.46 0.77 -11.43
N LYS A 76 1.12 0.81 -11.62
CA LYS A 76 0.29 1.92 -11.16
C LYS A 76 0.34 2.11 -9.65
N TYR A 77 0.29 1.03 -8.87
CA TYR A 77 0.41 1.12 -7.41
C TYR A 77 1.80 1.59 -6.99
N ASN A 78 2.87 1.15 -7.66
CA ASN A 78 4.23 1.61 -7.38
C ASN A 78 4.37 3.12 -7.54
N GLU A 79 3.85 3.69 -8.63
CA GLU A 79 3.81 5.15 -8.85
C GLU A 79 3.07 5.88 -7.72
N GLN A 80 1.92 5.35 -7.29
CA GLN A 80 1.12 5.93 -6.21
C GLN A 80 1.86 5.88 -4.87
N HIS A 81 2.48 4.75 -4.52
CA HIS A 81 3.27 4.61 -3.30
C HIS A 81 4.45 5.59 -3.26
N ARG A 82 5.15 5.78 -4.39
CA ARG A 82 6.23 6.76 -4.50
C ARG A 82 5.73 8.19 -4.31
N ARG A 83 4.56 8.53 -4.84
CA ARG A 83 3.94 9.85 -4.64
C ARG A 83 3.58 10.09 -3.18
N ILE A 84 2.99 9.11 -2.51
CA ILE A 84 2.68 9.17 -1.07
C ILE A 84 3.96 9.40 -0.26
N LEU A 85 4.99 8.58 -0.47
CA LEU A 85 6.26 8.72 0.23
C LEU A 85 6.91 10.09 -0.02
N THR A 86 6.87 10.58 -1.26
CA THR A 86 7.43 11.88 -1.62
C THR A 86 6.71 13.01 -0.88
N ALA A 87 5.37 13.03 -0.90
CA ALA A 87 4.58 14.04 -0.20
C ALA A 87 4.86 14.05 1.32
N ILE A 88 4.99 12.87 1.92
CA ILE A 88 5.34 12.73 3.34
C ILE A 88 6.75 13.28 3.62
N ARG A 89 7.74 12.97 2.77
CA ARG A 89 9.12 13.48 2.92
C ARG A 89 9.19 14.99 2.77
N SER A 90 8.39 15.56 1.87
CA SER A 90 8.26 17.00 1.67
C SER A 90 7.45 17.70 2.77
N ARG A 91 6.87 16.95 3.72
CA ARG A 91 6.00 17.46 4.79
C ARG A 91 4.75 18.17 4.26
N GLU A 92 4.16 17.63 3.19
CA GLU A 92 2.92 18.11 2.58
C GLU A 92 1.76 17.17 2.97
N PRO A 93 1.11 17.37 4.14
CA PRO A 93 0.12 16.42 4.67
C PRO A 93 -1.13 16.32 3.79
N GLU A 94 -1.58 17.42 3.18
CA GLU A 94 -2.75 17.42 2.29
C GLU A 94 -2.47 16.63 1.00
N GLU A 95 -1.30 16.81 0.40
CA GLU A 95 -0.88 16.05 -0.78
C GLU A 95 -0.73 14.55 -0.46
N ALA A 96 -0.16 14.22 0.70
CA ALA A 96 -0.05 12.83 1.15
C ALA A 96 -1.43 12.18 1.34
N ALA A 97 -2.39 12.91 1.94
CA ALA A 97 -3.76 12.44 2.12
C ALA A 97 -4.48 12.26 0.78
N ASN A 98 -4.35 13.22 -0.14
CA ASN A 98 -4.93 13.14 -1.47
C ASN A 98 -4.35 11.97 -2.27
N ALA A 99 -3.03 11.77 -2.24
CA ALA A 99 -2.37 10.66 -2.90
C ALA A 99 -2.83 9.30 -2.35
N MET A 100 -2.97 9.16 -1.02
CA MET A 100 -3.50 7.96 -0.40
C MET A 100 -4.96 7.71 -0.77
N LYS A 101 -5.79 8.76 -0.82
CA LYS A 101 -7.19 8.63 -1.25
C LYS A 101 -7.29 8.10 -2.69
N VAL A 102 -6.49 8.63 -3.61
CA VAL A 102 -6.42 8.15 -5.00
C VAL A 102 -5.95 6.70 -5.07
N HIS A 103 -4.96 6.32 -4.25
CA HIS A 103 -4.48 4.95 -4.15
C HIS A 103 -5.59 3.98 -3.72
N LEU A 104 -6.26 4.28 -2.60
CA LEU A 104 -7.34 3.44 -2.07
C LEU A 104 -8.52 3.33 -3.03
N GLU A 105 -8.87 4.40 -3.74
CA GLU A 105 -9.92 4.35 -4.76
C GLU A 105 -9.53 3.46 -5.94
N THR A 106 -8.26 3.50 -6.36
CA THR A 106 -7.74 2.58 -7.39
C THR A 106 -7.82 1.13 -6.91
N ALA A 107 -7.44 0.87 -5.65
CA ALA A 107 -7.55 -0.46 -5.05
C ALA A 107 -8.99 -0.97 -4.98
N ARG A 108 -9.93 -0.10 -4.62
CA ARG A 108 -11.37 -0.40 -4.60
C ARG A 108 -11.89 -0.83 -5.96
N VAL A 109 -11.57 -0.06 -7.02
CA VAL A 109 -12.01 -0.37 -8.39
C VAL A 109 -11.40 -1.69 -8.89
N SER A 110 -10.11 -1.92 -8.63
CA SER A 110 -9.46 -3.19 -8.99
C SER A 110 -10.14 -4.39 -8.32
N LEU A 111 -10.44 -4.30 -7.02
CA LEU A 111 -11.09 -5.39 -6.28
C LEU A 111 -12.52 -5.65 -6.74
N MET A 112 -13.31 -4.61 -7.05
CA MET A 112 -14.67 -4.79 -7.59
C MET A 112 -14.65 -5.55 -8.92
N ARG A 113 -13.71 -5.20 -9.82
CA ARG A 113 -13.56 -5.93 -11.10
C ARG A 113 -13.24 -7.41 -10.92
N ALA A 114 -12.54 -7.79 -9.85
CA ALA A 114 -12.30 -9.20 -9.52
C ALA A 114 -13.53 -9.91 -8.97
N ALA A 115 -14.38 -9.20 -8.22
CA ALA A 115 -15.60 -9.78 -7.68
C ALA A 115 -16.66 -10.02 -8.77
N ASP A 116 -16.63 -9.20 -9.84
CA ASP A 116 -17.55 -9.29 -10.97
C ASP A 116 -17.08 -10.27 -12.08
N ALA A 117 -15.88 -10.85 -11.95
CA ALA A 117 -15.25 -11.75 -12.93
C ALA A 117 -15.32 -13.22 -12.52
#